data_AF-A0A959C949-F1
#
_entry.id   AF-A0A959C949-F1
#
_cell.length_a   1.000
_cell.length_b   1.000
_cell.length_c   1.000
_cell.angle_alpha   90.00
_cell.angle_beta   90.00
_cell.angle_gamma   90.00
#
_symmetry.space_group_name_H-M   'P 1'
#
loop_
_entity.id
_entity.type
_entity.pdbx_description
1 polymer ?
#
loop_
_entity_poly.entity_id
_entity_poly.type
_entity_poly.pdbx_seq_one_letter_code
_entity_poly.pdbx_strand_id
1 'polypeptide(L)'
;IGIVVSSLIPKLLEKFDPRLAVPTGILTLVCLGSMIYATLATRPKVTEGKVTRESIKQRRANLLFFGNYYNMSLDDFQWGVNEMLTDPDFLYTSMSRDLYFLGIVLAQKYRYLSICYNIFMFGLIISVAAFAIAFAV
;
A
#
# COMPACT_ATOMS: atom_id res chain seq x y z
N ILE A 1 -8.65 10.61 -13.88
CA ILE A 1 -10.10 10.30 -14.02
C ILE A 1 -10.93 11.55 -14.24
N GLY A 2 -10.93 12.54 -13.33
CA GLY A 2 -11.87 13.67 -13.37
C GLY A 2 -11.91 14.43 -14.70
N ILE A 3 -10.74 14.74 -15.28
CA ILE A 3 -10.64 15.49 -16.54
C ILE A 3 -11.14 14.67 -17.73
N VAL A 4 -10.84 13.37 -17.80
CA VAL A 4 -11.27 12.48 -18.89
C VAL A 4 -12.79 12.29 -18.84
N VAL A 5 -13.32 12.00 -17.66
CA VAL A 5 -14.76 11.82 -17.42
C VAL A 5 -15.52 13.11 -17.72
N SER A 6 -15.03 14.26 -17.25
CA SER A 6 -15.70 15.56 -17.44
C SER A 6 -15.66 16.07 -18.89
N SER A 7 -14.68 15.67 -19.69
CA SER A 7 -14.52 16.16 -21.08
C SER A 7 -15.06 15.20 -22.14
N LEU A 8 -15.10 13.88 -21.87
CA LEU A 8 -15.60 12.88 -22.82
C LEU A 8 -17.07 12.48 -22.59
N ILE A 9 -17.62 12.57 -21.36
CA ILE A 9 -19.05 12.28 -21.12
C ILE A 9 -20.00 13.14 -21.97
N PRO A 10 -19.81 14.46 -22.10
CA PRO A 10 -20.70 15.29 -22.92
C PRO A 10 -20.71 14.83 -24.38
N LYS A 11 -19.52 14.51 -24.92
CA LYS A 11 -19.35 14.01 -26.29
C LYS A 11 -19.97 12.63 -26.52
N LEU A 12 -19.91 11.75 -25.52
CA LEU A 12 -20.49 10.40 -25.57
C LEU A 12 -22.02 10.43 -25.51
N LEU A 13 -22.61 11.39 -24.76
CA LEU A 13 -24.05 11.57 -24.63
C LEU A 13 -24.70 12.26 -25.84
N GLU A 14 -24.00 13.17 -26.53
CA GLU A 14 -24.49 13.82 -27.76
C GLU A 14 -24.29 12.97 -29.02
N LYS A 15 -23.18 12.24 -29.13
CA LYS A 15 -22.88 11.31 -30.24
C LYS A 15 -22.26 10.05 -29.68
N PHE A 16 -23.05 8.98 -29.59
CA PHE A 16 -22.55 7.63 -29.36
C PHE A 16 -21.77 7.16 -30.60
N ASP A 17 -20.54 7.63 -30.79
CA ASP A 17 -19.60 7.05 -31.74
C ASP A 17 -18.96 5.82 -31.09
N PRO A 18 -19.30 4.59 -31.51
CA PRO A 18 -18.79 3.36 -30.89
C PRO A 18 -17.25 3.28 -30.95
N ARG A 19 -16.65 3.97 -31.93
CA ARG A 19 -15.20 4.07 -32.14
C ARG A 19 -14.46 4.78 -31.00
N LEU A 20 -15.05 5.81 -30.38
CA LEU A 20 -14.45 6.50 -29.22
C LEU A 20 -14.84 5.85 -27.88
N ALA A 21 -15.98 5.15 -27.84
CA ALA A 21 -16.43 4.45 -26.64
C ALA A 21 -15.44 3.34 -26.22
N VAL A 22 -14.91 2.57 -27.18
CA VAL A 22 -13.95 1.47 -26.93
C VAL A 22 -12.66 1.93 -26.23
N PRO A 23 -11.87 2.89 -26.78
CA PRO A 23 -10.64 3.34 -26.12
C PRO A 23 -10.89 4.02 -24.77
N THR A 24 -12.03 4.71 -24.62
CA THR A 24 -12.44 5.32 -23.34
C THR A 24 -12.76 4.28 -22.28
N GLY A 25 -13.46 3.20 -22.65
CA GLY A 25 -13.75 2.08 -21.78
C GLY A 25 -12.48 1.36 -21.32
N ILE A 26 -11.56 1.09 -22.24
CA ILE A 26 -10.25 0.47 -21.94
C ILE A 26 -9.47 1.33 -20.95
N LEU A 27 -9.34 2.64 -21.21
CA LEU A 27 -8.63 3.57 -20.33
C LEU A 27 -9.25 3.60 -18.93
N THR A 28 -10.58 3.66 -18.85
CA THR A 28 -11.30 3.68 -17.58
C THR A 28 -11.06 2.40 -16.79
N LEU A 29 -11.13 1.23 -17.42
CA LEU A 29 -10.87 -0.06 -16.79
C LEU A 29 -9.43 -0.17 -16.29
N VAL A 30 -8.44 0.26 -17.08
CA VAL A 30 -7.03 0.27 -16.68
C VAL A 30 -6.82 1.16 -15.44
N CYS A 31 -7.36 2.38 -15.46
CA CYS A 31 -7.20 3.28 -14.32
C CYS A 31 -7.93 2.78 -13.07
N LEU A 32 -9.13 2.18 -13.21
CA LEU A 32 -9.83 1.56 -12.08
C LEU A 32 -9.03 0.37 -11.52
N GLY A 33 -8.50 -0.50 -12.39
CA GLY A 33 -7.66 -1.62 -11.98
C GLY A 33 -6.42 -1.15 -11.22
N SER A 34 -5.70 -0.16 -11.74
CA SER A 34 -4.55 0.47 -11.06
C SER A 34 -4.95 1.05 -9.70
N MET A 35 -6.07 1.77 -9.62
CA MET A 35 -6.55 2.36 -8.37
C MET A 35 -6.87 1.31 -7.31
N ILE A 36 -7.45 0.17 -7.69
CA ILE A 36 -7.70 -0.96 -6.78
C ILE A 36 -6.38 -1.48 -6.19
N TYR A 37 -5.36 -1.72 -7.02
CA TYR A 37 -4.06 -2.20 -6.54
C TYR A 37 -3.32 -1.15 -5.68
N ALA A 38 -3.41 0.14 -6.03
CA ALA A 38 -2.89 1.22 -5.20
C ALA A 38 -3.57 1.27 -3.82
N THR A 39 -4.89 1.09 -3.77
CA THR A 39 -5.68 1.07 -2.53
C THR A 39 -5.35 -0.15 -1.68
N LEU A 40 -5.08 -1.31 -2.29
CA LEU A 40 -4.63 -2.50 -1.58
C LEU A 40 -3.23 -2.31 -0.99
N ALA A 41 -2.34 -1.57 -1.66
CA ALA A 41 -1.00 -1.26 -1.14
C ALA A 41 -1.04 -0.30 0.07
N THR A 42 -2.03 0.60 0.12
CA THR A 42 -2.22 1.52 1.26
C THR A 42 -2.99 0.89 2.42
N ARG A 43 -3.73 -0.20 2.20
CA ARG A 43 -4.48 -0.89 3.26
C ARG A 43 -3.51 -1.41 4.33
N PRO A 44 -3.61 -0.94 5.59
CA PRO A 44 -2.70 -1.38 6.64
C PRO A 44 -2.96 -2.85 6.96
N LYS A 45 -1.96 -3.71 6.76
CA LYS A 45 -1.89 -5.03 7.41
C LYS A 45 -1.16 -4.83 8.73
N VAL A 46 -1.92 -4.80 9.81
CA VAL A 46 -1.36 -4.74 11.17
C VAL A 46 -0.97 -6.16 11.54
N THR A 47 0.32 -6.43 11.67
CA THR A 47 0.80 -7.67 12.29
C THR A 47 0.57 -7.52 13.79
N GLU A 48 -0.52 -8.07 14.30
CA GLU A 48 -0.81 -8.03 15.74
C GLU A 48 0.11 -9.01 16.49
N GLY A 49 0.86 -8.51 17.46
CA GLY A 49 1.56 -9.33 18.46
C GLY A 49 1.21 -8.79 19.85
N LYS A 50 0.55 -9.59 20.68
CA LYS A 50 0.27 -9.18 22.07
C LYS A 50 1.58 -9.25 22.86
N VAL A 51 2.08 -8.11 23.34
CA VAL A 51 3.20 -8.05 24.28
C VAL A 51 2.67 -8.05 25.72
N THR A 52 3.24 -8.91 26.54
CA THR A 52 2.93 -9.06 27.97
C THR A 52 4.19 -8.79 28.80
N ARG A 53 4.02 -8.38 30.06
CA ARG A 53 5.17 -8.14 30.97
C ARG A 53 6.11 -9.35 31.10
N GLU A 54 5.58 -10.57 31.01
CA GLU A 54 6.39 -11.80 31.00
C GLU A 54 7.24 -11.97 29.74
N SER A 55 6.72 -11.60 28.56
CA SER A 55 7.47 -11.69 27.30
C SER A 55 8.56 -10.62 27.18
N ILE A 56 8.43 -9.50 27.92
CA ILE A 56 9.50 -8.51 28.14
C ILE A 56 10.60 -9.10 29.01
N LYS A 57 10.25 -9.69 30.17
CA LYS A 57 11.22 -10.38 31.05
C LYS A 57 11.95 -11.55 30.36
N GLN A 58 11.28 -12.22 29.43
CA GLN A 58 11.86 -13.31 28.64
C GLN A 58 12.63 -12.85 27.40
N ARG A 59 12.81 -11.53 27.17
CA ARG A 59 13.52 -10.95 26.00
C ARG A 59 12.90 -11.29 24.64
N ARG A 60 11.63 -11.72 24.63
CA ARG A 60 10.91 -12.15 23.40
C ARG A 60 10.01 -11.06 22.84
N ALA A 61 9.61 -10.08 23.65
CA ALA A 61 8.81 -8.96 23.22
C ALA A 61 9.62 -7.95 22.38
N ASN A 62 9.10 -7.54 21.22
CA ASN A 62 9.62 -6.39 20.49
C ASN A 62 8.80 -5.15 20.88
N LEU A 63 9.25 -4.44 21.92
CA LEU A 63 8.63 -3.22 22.45
C LEU A 63 8.68 -2.05 21.47
N LEU A 64 9.62 -2.04 20.53
CA LEU A 64 9.76 -0.98 19.53
C LEU A 64 8.76 -1.10 18.38
N PHE A 65 8.12 -2.26 18.21
CA PHE A 65 7.18 -2.49 17.12
C PHE A 65 5.79 -1.92 17.44
N PHE A 66 5.31 -1.00 16.61
CA PHE A 66 4.02 -0.31 16.76
C PHE A 66 2.83 -1.25 17.04
N GLY A 67 2.72 -2.37 16.32
CA GLY A 67 1.62 -3.32 16.51
C GLY A 67 1.59 -4.02 17.86
N ASN A 68 2.68 -3.94 18.63
CA ASN A 68 2.83 -4.60 19.92
C ASN A 68 2.52 -3.69 21.11
N TYR A 69 2.86 -2.40 21.02
CA TYR A 69 2.66 -1.44 22.11
C TYR A 69 1.40 -0.58 21.96
N TYR A 70 0.74 -0.54 20.79
CA TYR A 70 -0.47 0.27 20.57
C TYR A 70 -1.58 0.04 21.61
N ASN A 71 -1.62 -1.15 22.20
CA ASN A 71 -2.64 -1.56 23.18
C ASN A 71 -2.08 -1.71 24.62
N MET A 72 -0.88 -1.16 24.91
CA MET A 72 -0.27 -1.13 26.25
C MET A 72 -0.60 0.18 26.98
N SER A 73 -0.65 0.13 28.32
CA SER A 73 -0.68 1.33 29.14
C SER A 73 0.65 2.08 29.08
N LEU A 74 0.61 3.40 29.28
CA LEU A 74 1.81 4.25 29.27
C LEU A 74 2.84 3.81 30.33
N ASP A 75 2.37 3.46 31.53
CA ASP A 75 3.23 3.02 32.64
C ASP A 75 3.99 1.73 32.29
N ASP A 76 3.31 0.78 31.66
CA ASP A 76 3.91 -0.50 31.24
C ASP A 76 4.92 -0.29 30.10
N PHE A 77 4.62 0.65 29.20
CA PHE A 77 5.51 1.00 28.10
C PHE A 77 6.79 1.67 28.61
N GLN A 78 6.66 2.67 29.49
CA GLN A 78 7.82 3.34 30.09
C GLN A 78 8.67 2.39 30.91
N TRP A 79 8.05 1.49 31.70
CA TRP A 79 8.79 0.47 32.44
C TRP A 79 9.56 -0.47 31.50
N GLY A 80 8.90 -0.97 30.44
CA GLY A 80 9.53 -1.86 29.46
C GLY A 80 10.67 -1.21 28.68
N VAL A 81 10.55 0.08 28.33
CA VAL A 81 11.62 0.84 27.66
C VAL A 81 12.81 1.05 28.59
N ASN A 82 12.58 1.44 29.87
CA ASN A 82 13.66 1.60 30.84
C ASN A 82 14.40 0.28 31.12
N GLU A 83 13.69 -0.83 31.25
CA GLU A 83 14.28 -2.16 31.38
C GLU A 83 15.14 -2.51 30.15
N MET A 84 14.65 -2.21 28.94
CA MET A 84 15.37 -2.43 27.69
C MET A 84 16.63 -1.56 27.56
N LEU A 85 16.61 -0.33 28.07
CA LEU A 85 17.79 0.55 28.08
C LEU A 85 18.88 0.09 29.05
N THR A 86 18.50 -0.68 30.08
CA THR A 86 19.44 -1.21 31.08
C THR A 86 20.22 -2.42 30.57
N ASP A 87 19.72 -3.10 29.53
CA ASP A 87 20.35 -4.28 28.90
C ASP A 87 20.67 -4.01 27.41
N PRO A 88 21.96 -3.74 27.06
CA PRO A 88 22.37 -3.47 25.69
C PRO A 88 22.03 -4.58 24.70
N ASP A 89 22.17 -5.85 25.09
CA ASP A 89 21.89 -6.99 24.21
C ASP A 89 20.39 -7.05 23.88
N PHE A 90 19.53 -6.77 24.86
CA PHE A 90 18.09 -6.72 24.65
C PHE A 90 17.70 -5.55 23.74
N LEU A 91 18.32 -4.38 23.91
CA LEU A 91 18.12 -3.22 23.05
C LEU A 91 18.51 -3.51 21.59
N TYR A 92 19.74 -3.96 21.34
CA TYR A 92 20.23 -4.22 19.99
C TYR A 92 19.44 -5.32 19.28
N THR A 93 19.07 -6.37 20.01
CA THR A 93 18.24 -7.46 19.48
C THR A 93 16.86 -6.95 19.10
N SER A 94 16.25 -6.09 19.92
CA SER A 94 14.92 -5.52 19.64
C SER A 94 14.95 -4.57 18.43
N MET A 95 15.96 -3.71 18.33
CA MET A 95 16.16 -2.86 17.14
C MET A 95 16.36 -3.68 15.86
N SER A 96 17.15 -4.75 15.93
CA SER A 96 17.40 -5.62 14.78
C SER A 96 16.12 -6.34 14.32
N ARG A 97 15.31 -6.82 15.26
CA ARG A 97 14.00 -7.42 14.94
C ARG A 97 13.06 -6.40 14.32
N ASP A 98 13.01 -5.18 14.85
CA ASP A 98 12.16 -4.12 14.31
C ASP A 98 12.52 -3.79 12.86
N LEU A 99 13.82 -3.56 12.58
CA LEU A 99 14.31 -3.32 11.22
C LEU A 99 13.98 -4.48 10.27
N TYR A 100 14.12 -5.72 10.73
CA TYR A 100 13.81 -6.91 9.93
C TYR A 100 12.32 -6.99 9.57
N PHE A 101 11.42 -6.82 10.53
CA PHE A 101 9.97 -6.85 10.28
C PHE A 101 9.51 -5.66 9.45
N LEU A 102 10.07 -4.47 9.71
CA LEU A 102 9.82 -3.28 8.91
C LEU A 102 10.21 -3.53 7.44
N GLY A 103 11.37 -4.16 7.21
CA GLY A 103 11.84 -4.56 5.88
C GLY A 103 10.87 -5.51 5.16
N ILE A 104 10.34 -6.53 5.85
CA ILE A 104 9.37 -7.48 5.28
C ILE A 104 8.06 -6.78 4.89
N VAL A 105 7.50 -5.96 5.78
CA VAL A 105 6.26 -5.22 5.51
C VAL A 105 6.45 -4.25 4.35
N LEU A 106 7.60 -3.59 4.29
CA LEU A 106 7.95 -2.70 3.22
C LEU A 106 8.05 -3.45 1.89
N ALA A 107 8.78 -4.57 1.83
CA ALA A 107 8.88 -5.39 0.63
C ALA A 107 7.52 -5.84 0.09
N GLN A 108 6.58 -6.21 0.97
CA GLN A 108 5.22 -6.56 0.56
C GLN A 108 4.46 -5.37 -0.05
N LYS A 109 4.56 -4.18 0.55
CA LYS A 109 3.94 -2.95 0.01
C LYS A 109 4.52 -2.58 -1.35
N TYR A 110 5.86 -2.65 -1.49
CA TYR A 110 6.54 -2.39 -2.76
C TYR A 110 6.12 -3.38 -3.85
N ARG A 111 5.90 -4.66 -3.53
CA ARG A 111 5.42 -5.64 -4.50
C ARG A 111 4.04 -5.28 -5.05
N TYR A 112 3.09 -4.88 -4.22
CA TYR A 112 1.76 -4.42 -4.69
C TYR A 112 1.88 -3.15 -5.54
N LEU A 113 2.74 -2.22 -5.14
CA LEU A 113 2.98 -0.98 -5.88
C LEU A 113 3.60 -1.24 -7.26
N SER A 114 4.57 -2.15 -7.36
CA SER A 114 5.17 -2.53 -8.64
C SER A 114 4.16 -3.18 -9.59
N ILE A 115 3.27 -4.05 -9.07
CA ILE A 115 2.20 -4.64 -9.88
C ILE A 115 1.24 -3.56 -10.40
N CYS A 116 0.85 -2.63 -9.53
CA CYS A 116 0.03 -1.47 -9.90
C CYS A 116 0.67 -0.66 -11.04
N TYR A 117 1.96 -0.36 -10.90
CA TYR A 117 2.71 0.40 -11.90
C TYR A 117 2.77 -0.30 -13.24
N ASN A 118 3.03 -1.61 -13.25
CA ASN A 118 3.08 -2.38 -14.49
C ASN A 118 1.71 -2.39 -15.20
N ILE A 119 0.62 -2.65 -14.46
CA ILE A 119 -0.74 -2.64 -15.01
C ILE A 119 -1.07 -1.26 -15.59
N PHE A 120 -0.74 -0.20 -14.85
CA PHE A 120 -0.99 1.18 -15.30
C PHE A 120 -0.18 1.52 -16.56
N MET A 121 1.12 1.22 -16.57
CA MET A 121 2.02 1.55 -17.68
C MET A 121 1.58 0.85 -18.98
N PHE A 122 1.40 -0.48 -18.96
CA PHE A 122 0.98 -1.22 -20.15
C PHE A 122 -0.44 -0.85 -20.59
N GLY A 123 -1.37 -0.72 -19.63
CA GLY A 123 -2.74 -0.37 -19.95
C GLY A 123 -2.89 1.05 -20.52
N LEU A 124 -2.07 2.01 -20.07
CA LEU A 124 -2.05 3.37 -20.60
C LEU A 124 -1.51 3.39 -22.03
N ILE A 125 -0.43 2.66 -22.32
CA ILE A 125 0.11 2.55 -23.69
C ILE A 125 -0.94 1.98 -24.64
N ILE A 126 -1.61 0.89 -24.24
CA ILE A 126 -2.68 0.26 -25.05
C ILE A 126 -3.84 1.25 -25.27
N SER A 127 -4.22 1.98 -24.24
CA SER A 127 -5.31 2.97 -24.33
C SER A 127 -4.96 4.10 -25.30
N VAL A 128 -3.75 4.64 -25.22
CA VAL A 128 -3.27 5.70 -26.12
C VAL A 128 -3.21 5.20 -27.57
N ALA A 129 -2.70 3.98 -27.79
CA ALA A 129 -2.68 3.37 -29.11
C ALA A 129 -4.11 3.19 -29.67
N ALA A 130 -5.06 2.75 -28.85
CA ALA A 130 -6.46 2.60 -29.25
C ALA A 130 -7.11 3.95 -29.61
N PHE A 131 -6.80 5.02 -28.87
CA PHE A 131 -7.24 6.38 -29.24
C PHE A 131 -6.63 6.80 -30.58
N ALA A 132 -5.33 6.59 -30.79
CA ALA A 132 -4.66 6.93 -32.06
C ALA A 132 -5.30 6.22 -33.27
N ILE A 133 -5.60 4.92 -33.14
CA ILE A 133 -6.27 4.13 -34.20
C ILE A 133 -7.69 4.65 -34.43
N ALA A 134 -8.45 4.93 -33.38
CA ALA A 134 -9.82 5.43 -33.48
C ALA A 134 -9.92 6.83 -34.13
N PHE A 135 -8.87 7.66 -34.02
CA PHE A 135 -8.79 8.95 -34.71
C PHE A 135 -8.23 8.84 -36.14
N ALA A 136 -7.43 7.82 -36.43
CA ALA A 136 -6.85 7.60 -37.76
C ALA A 136 -7.79 6.88 -38.75
N VAL A 137 -8.83 6.18 -38.25
CA VAL A 137 -9.83 5.41 -39.01
C VAL A 137 -11.21 6.08 -39.01
#